data_AF-A0A0N4WFC3-F1
#
_entry.id   AF-A0A0N4WFC3-F1
#
_cell.length_a   1.000
_cell.length_b   1.000
_cell.length_c   1.000
_cell.angle_alpha   90.00
_cell.angle_beta   90.00
_cell.angle_gamma   90.00
#
_symmetry.space_group_name_H-M   'P 1'
#
loop_
_entity.id
_entity.type
_entity.pdbx_description
1 polymer ?
#
loop_
_entity_poly.entity_id
_entity_poly.type
_entity_poly.pdbx_seq_one_letter_code
_entity_poly.pdbx_strand_id
1 'polypeptide(L)'
;MGLVASCVLSVTGDDRVCKFCYGDDDQEERWIRPCMCRGSLKWVHLRCFDHWMSKAPAQQQIQCQTCRALDLLNRDILNFRYVYVKSWVLKPISEWCRPAIKLSAWECMEIILDTYSTYKFLRGFILMLEGQRSVIVQSLHFLFWRIFIATDRRMAYYASLGRQFLSSIFVISIKDCIVEPEE
;
A
#
# COMPACT_ATOMS: atom_id res chain seq x y z
N MET A 1 -8.60 54.71 29.88
CA MET A 1 -8.36 53.32 30.32
C MET A 1 -9.16 52.44 29.38
N GLY A 2 -8.48 51.99 28.31
CA GLY A 2 -9.09 51.46 27.09
C GLY A 2 -9.49 49.99 27.22
N LEU A 3 -10.61 49.68 26.59
CA LEU A 3 -11.31 48.40 26.57
C LEU A 3 -10.42 47.25 26.06
N VAL A 4 -10.47 46.14 26.78
CA VAL A 4 -10.02 44.81 26.34
C VAL A 4 -10.78 44.41 25.06
N ALA A 5 -10.11 44.50 23.92
CA ALA A 5 -10.61 43.92 22.68
C ALA A 5 -10.49 42.40 22.78
N SER A 6 -11.61 41.73 23.10
CA SER A 6 -11.77 40.30 22.86
C SER A 6 -11.69 40.04 21.36
N CYS A 7 -10.61 39.43 20.92
CA CYS A 7 -10.47 38.92 19.56
C CYS A 7 -11.23 37.59 19.46
N VAL A 8 -12.55 37.65 19.33
CA VAL A 8 -13.31 36.54 18.73
C VAL A 8 -13.12 36.68 17.22
N LEU A 9 -12.09 36.02 16.69
CA LEU A 9 -11.93 35.88 15.24
C LEU A 9 -12.87 34.79 14.73
N SER A 10 -13.61 35.20 13.71
CA SER A 10 -14.62 34.51 12.93
C SER A 10 -14.20 33.11 12.45
N VAL A 11 -15.03 32.13 12.83
CA VAL A 11 -15.10 30.80 12.19
C VAL A 11 -15.78 30.96 10.83
N THR A 12 -15.01 30.88 9.74
CA THR A 12 -15.35 30.21 8.46
C THR A 12 -14.20 30.36 7.46
N GLY A 13 -13.40 29.31 7.27
CA GLY A 13 -12.38 29.24 6.22
C GLY A 13 -11.28 28.20 6.44
N ASP A 14 -11.62 26.92 6.65
CA ASP A 14 -10.67 25.80 6.55
C ASP A 14 -9.35 25.94 7.36
N ASP A 15 -9.44 26.29 8.65
CA ASP A 15 -8.31 26.32 9.62
C ASP A 15 -7.75 24.91 9.91
N ARG A 16 -7.29 24.22 8.86
CA ARG A 16 -6.64 22.92 8.96
C ARG A 16 -5.21 23.18 9.37
N VAL A 17 -4.90 22.82 10.61
CA VAL A 17 -3.51 22.81 11.10
C VAL A 17 -2.98 21.40 11.02
N CYS A 18 -1.81 21.23 10.41
CA CYS A 18 -1.16 19.92 10.28
C CYS A 18 -0.74 19.40 11.66
N LYS A 19 -1.15 18.18 12.03
CA LYS A 19 -0.82 17.54 13.32
C LYS A 19 0.69 17.43 13.61
N PHE A 20 1.54 17.39 12.59
CA PHE A 20 2.97 17.11 12.75
C PHE A 20 3.85 18.37 12.72
N CYS A 21 3.63 19.26 11.76
CA CYS A 21 4.42 20.50 11.64
C CYS A 21 3.74 21.72 12.27
N TYR A 22 2.46 21.62 12.64
CA TYR A 22 1.65 22.72 13.18
C TYR A 22 1.52 23.93 12.25
N GLY A 23 1.84 23.78 10.95
CA GLY A 23 1.59 24.78 9.92
C GLY A 23 0.16 24.71 9.37
N ASP A 24 -0.31 25.83 8.84
CA ASP A 24 -1.65 26.08 8.31
C ASP A 24 -1.69 26.14 6.77
N ASP A 25 -0.59 26.45 6.07
CA ASP A 25 -0.62 26.48 4.61
C ASP A 25 0.75 26.33 3.92
N ASP A 26 0.79 25.42 2.94
CA ASP A 26 1.56 25.51 1.71
C ASP A 26 0.55 25.20 0.59
N GLN A 27 0.19 26.17 -0.26
CA GLN A 27 -0.87 26.04 -1.28
C GLN A 27 -0.64 24.90 -2.30
N GLU A 28 0.57 24.35 -2.36
CA GLU A 28 0.96 23.25 -3.25
C GLU A 28 0.97 21.87 -2.57
N GLU A 29 0.83 21.78 -1.24
CA GLU A 29 0.93 20.51 -0.51
C GLU A 29 -0.40 19.77 -0.40
N ARG A 30 -0.40 18.49 -0.79
CA ARG A 30 -1.59 17.63 -0.69
C ARG A 30 -1.92 17.30 0.78
N TRP A 31 -3.09 17.73 1.23
CA TRP A 31 -3.67 17.35 2.52
C TRP A 31 -4.29 15.96 2.46
N ILE A 32 -4.18 15.22 3.57
CA ILE A 32 -4.84 13.93 3.77
C ILE A 32 -5.49 13.85 5.15
N ARG A 33 -6.48 12.97 5.26
CA ARG A 33 -7.16 12.57 6.49
C ARG A 33 -7.03 11.06 6.68
N PRO A 34 -5.90 10.57 7.24
CA PRO A 34 -5.60 9.14 7.28
C PRO A 34 -6.38 8.38 8.35
N CYS A 35 -7.08 9.06 9.27
CA CYS A 35 -7.81 8.43 10.37
C CYS A 35 -9.03 9.25 10.83
N MET A 36 -9.80 8.66 11.74
CA MET A 36 -11.03 9.23 12.31
C MET A 36 -10.82 10.15 13.53
N CYS A 37 -9.61 10.68 13.71
CA CYS A 37 -9.39 11.70 14.74
C CYS A 37 -10.36 12.90 14.56
N ARG A 38 -10.64 13.59 15.66
CA ARG A 38 -11.52 14.77 15.69
C ARG A 38 -10.68 16.05 15.71
N GLY A 39 -11.30 17.18 15.34
CA GLY A 39 -10.65 18.49 15.34
C GLY A 39 -9.49 18.59 14.34
N SER A 40 -8.46 19.37 14.68
CA SER A 40 -7.25 19.58 13.88
C SER A 40 -6.38 18.33 13.75
N LEU A 41 -6.44 17.39 14.71
CA LEU A 41 -5.63 16.16 14.73
C LEU A 41 -5.91 15.20 13.55
N LYS A 42 -6.97 15.43 12.78
CA LYS A 42 -7.34 14.61 11.62
C LYS A 42 -6.63 15.03 10.34
N TRP A 43 -6.14 16.27 10.27
CA TRP A 43 -5.54 16.87 9.08
C TRP A 43 -4.03 16.80 9.15
N VAL A 44 -3.41 16.30 8.07
CA VAL A 44 -1.95 16.24 7.92
C VAL A 44 -1.56 16.47 6.47
N HIS A 45 -0.40 17.09 6.22
CA HIS A 45 0.20 17.07 4.88
C HIS A 45 0.66 15.66 4.55
N LEU A 46 0.53 15.26 3.27
CA LEU A 46 1.02 13.97 2.78
C LEU A 46 2.51 13.78 3.08
N ARG A 47 3.33 14.82 2.85
CA ARG A 47 4.78 14.78 3.10
C ARG A 47 5.13 14.61 4.58
N CYS A 48 4.45 15.34 5.46
CA CYS A 48 4.63 15.20 6.91
C CYS A 48 4.24 13.80 7.39
N PHE A 49 3.14 13.24 6.85
CA PHE A 49 2.69 11.91 7.18
C PHE A 49 3.66 10.84 6.67
N ASP A 50 4.16 10.94 5.44
CA ASP A 50 5.16 10.01 4.89
C ASP A 50 6.47 10.09 5.68
N HIS A 51 6.90 11.28 6.06
CA HIS A 51 8.07 11.48 6.92
C HIS A 51 7.88 10.83 8.29
N TRP A 52 6.74 11.04 8.92
CA TRP A 52 6.40 10.38 10.18
C TRP A 52 6.35 8.85 10.03
N MET A 53 5.72 8.34 8.96
CA MET A 53 5.61 6.91 8.64
C MET A 53 6.98 6.24 8.52
N SER A 54 7.97 6.94 7.95
CA SER A 54 9.34 6.43 7.81
C SER A 54 10.07 6.23 9.13
N LYS A 55 9.67 6.96 10.18
CA LYS A 55 10.32 6.96 11.51
C LYS A 55 9.50 6.24 12.58
N ALA A 56 8.19 6.10 12.36
CA ALA A 56 7.28 5.52 13.33
C ALA A 56 7.58 4.02 13.54
N PRO A 57 7.40 3.49 14.77
CA PRO A 57 7.43 2.05 15.01
C PRO A 57 6.42 1.29 14.15
N ALA A 58 6.72 0.03 13.81
CA ALA A 58 5.89 -0.80 12.92
C ALA A 58 4.39 -0.83 13.32
N GLN A 59 4.10 -0.87 14.62
CA GLN A 59 2.72 -0.88 15.13
C GLN A 59 1.99 0.45 14.88
N GLN A 60 2.70 1.58 14.86
CA GLN A 60 2.13 2.90 14.53
C GLN A 60 2.03 3.12 13.02
N GLN A 61 2.85 2.46 12.21
CA GLN A 61 2.79 2.59 10.75
C GLN A 61 1.52 1.98 10.11
N ILE A 62 0.82 1.14 10.87
CA ILE A 62 -0.36 0.42 10.39
C ILE A 62 -1.64 1.09 10.90
N GLN A 63 -1.59 1.78 12.04
CA GLN A 63 -2.78 2.28 12.72
C GLN A 63 -2.53 3.53 13.56
N CYS A 64 -3.59 4.33 13.70
CA CYS A 64 -3.61 5.50 14.58
C CYS A 64 -3.77 5.09 16.05
N GLN A 65 -2.79 5.47 16.88
CA GLN A 65 -2.85 5.20 18.32
C GLN A 65 -3.93 6.01 19.05
N THR A 66 -4.18 7.24 18.62
CA THR A 66 -5.20 8.12 19.23
C THR A 66 -6.60 7.55 19.03
N CYS A 67 -6.91 7.07 17.82
CA CYS A 67 -8.19 6.41 17.54
C CYS A 67 -8.31 5.11 18.33
N ARG A 68 -7.26 4.28 18.33
CA ARG A 68 -7.23 3.02 19.07
C ARG A 68 -7.47 3.20 20.58
N ALA A 69 -6.88 4.23 21.18
CA ALA A 69 -7.07 4.51 22.60
C ALA A 69 -8.52 4.93 22.93
N LEU A 70 -9.16 5.68 22.04
CA LEU A 70 -10.54 6.13 22.21
C LEU A 70 -11.56 4.98 22.08
N ASP A 71 -11.37 4.07 21.11
CA ASP A 71 -12.25 2.91 20.93
C ASP A 71 -12.21 1.96 22.13
N LEU A 72 -11.02 1.76 22.72
CA LEU A 72 -10.86 0.97 23.95
C LEU A 72 -11.60 1.60 25.15
N LEU A 73 -11.71 2.93 25.19
CA LEU A 73 -12.44 3.65 26.24
C LEU A 73 -13.95 3.52 26.06
N ASN A 74 -14.45 3.57 24.82
CA ASN A 74 -15.88 3.58 24.51
C ASN A 74 -16.50 2.17 24.40
N ARG A 75 -15.71 1.08 24.53
CA ARG A 75 -16.13 -0.33 24.37
C ARG A 75 -16.76 -0.69 23.02
N ASP A 76 -16.64 0.17 22.01
CA ASP A 76 -17.10 -0.10 20.64
C ASP A 76 -16.03 -0.84 19.83
N ILE A 77 -15.93 -2.16 20.04
CA ILE A 77 -14.86 -3.02 19.48
C ILE A 77 -15.00 -3.29 17.96
N LEU A 78 -16.11 -2.87 17.33
CA LEU A 78 -16.48 -3.34 15.99
C LEU A 78 -16.04 -2.44 14.82
N ASN A 79 -15.36 -1.30 15.06
CA ASN A 79 -14.98 -0.40 13.98
C ASN A 79 -13.48 -0.50 13.63
N PHE A 80 -13.17 -1.07 12.45
CA PHE A 80 -11.83 -1.09 11.81
C PHE A 80 -11.30 0.32 11.41
N ARG A 81 -11.84 1.39 12.00
CA ARG A 81 -11.69 2.79 11.57
C ARG A 81 -10.37 3.47 11.99
N TYR A 82 -9.45 2.73 12.61
CA TYR A 82 -8.14 3.22 13.04
C TYR A 82 -6.97 2.75 12.17
N VAL A 83 -7.18 1.87 11.18
CA VAL A 83 -6.14 1.33 10.30
C VAL A 83 -5.93 2.22 9.08
N TYR A 84 -4.67 2.50 8.73
CA TYR A 84 -4.34 3.27 7.53
C TYR A 84 -4.53 2.41 6.28
N VAL A 85 -5.42 2.83 5.39
CA VAL A 85 -5.69 2.11 4.14
C VAL A 85 -4.67 2.52 3.08
N LYS A 86 -3.77 1.61 2.74
CA LYS A 86 -2.78 1.79 1.67
C LYS A 86 -3.35 1.28 0.35
N SER A 87 -3.19 2.06 -0.72
CA SER A 87 -3.63 1.68 -2.06
C SER A 87 -2.52 1.92 -3.09
N TRP A 88 -2.41 1.01 -4.04
CA TRP A 88 -1.51 1.16 -5.17
C TRP A 88 -2.21 1.99 -6.23
N VAL A 89 -1.66 3.17 -6.52
CA VAL A 89 -2.18 4.07 -7.56
C VAL A 89 -1.13 4.24 -8.64
N LEU A 90 -1.59 4.35 -9.88
CA LEU A 90 -0.72 4.65 -11.01
C LEU A 90 -0.13 6.05 -10.82
N LYS A 91 1.18 6.16 -11.02
CA LYS A 91 1.83 7.46 -11.13
C LYS A 91 1.35 8.17 -12.40
N PRO A 92 1.36 9.51 -12.44
CA PRO A 92 1.27 10.24 -13.70
C PRO A 92 2.32 9.73 -14.70
N ILE A 93 1.97 9.68 -15.99
CA ILE A 93 2.86 9.15 -17.04
C ILE A 93 4.22 9.87 -17.07
N SER A 94 4.26 11.14 -16.71
CA SER A 94 5.49 11.95 -16.62
C SER A 94 6.47 11.49 -15.53
N GLU A 95 5.99 10.84 -14.48
CA GLU A 95 6.79 10.33 -13.36
C GLU A 95 7.20 8.86 -13.54
N TRP A 96 6.84 8.25 -14.67
CA TRP A 96 7.23 6.88 -14.95
C TRP A 96 8.73 6.82 -15.22
N CYS A 97 9.42 6.01 -14.45
CA CYS A 97 10.85 5.79 -14.62
C CYS A 97 11.10 4.45 -15.30
N ARG A 98 12.23 4.35 -16.02
CA ARG A 98 12.70 3.05 -16.51
C ARG A 98 13.06 2.18 -15.30
N PRO A 99 12.46 0.98 -15.13
CA PRO A 99 12.82 0.12 -14.02
C PRO A 99 14.29 -0.30 -14.15
N ALA A 100 15.01 -0.34 -13.03
CA ALA A 100 16.45 -0.63 -12.97
C ALA A 100 16.77 -2.13 -13.17
N ILE A 101 16.04 -2.78 -14.08
CA ILE A 101 16.12 -4.20 -14.37
C ILE A 101 17.31 -4.43 -15.29
N LYS A 102 18.40 -4.96 -14.73
CA LYS A 102 19.59 -5.38 -15.46
C LYS A 102 19.55 -6.90 -15.62
N LEU A 103 18.89 -7.37 -16.68
CA LEU A 103 18.84 -8.79 -17.02
C LEU A 103 19.98 -9.13 -17.97
N SER A 104 20.73 -10.18 -17.65
CA SER A 104 21.67 -10.78 -18.60
C SER A 104 20.90 -11.64 -19.61
N ALA A 105 21.54 -11.99 -20.72
CA ALA A 105 20.95 -12.91 -21.70
C ALA A 105 20.62 -14.28 -21.07
N TRP A 106 21.46 -14.74 -20.12
CA TRP A 106 21.24 -15.97 -19.38
C TRP A 106 19.99 -15.91 -18.50
N GLU A 107 19.81 -14.81 -17.76
CA GLU A 107 18.62 -14.60 -16.92
C GLU A 107 17.34 -14.55 -17.75
N CYS A 108 17.38 -13.90 -18.92
CA CYS A 108 16.26 -13.91 -19.86
C CYS A 108 15.94 -15.33 -20.34
N MET A 109 16.96 -16.13 -20.68
CA MET A 109 16.77 -17.53 -21.05
C MET A 109 16.15 -18.34 -19.91
N GLU A 110 16.63 -18.17 -18.67
CA GLU A 110 16.11 -18.83 -17.47
C GLU A 110 14.63 -18.48 -17.25
N ILE A 111 14.25 -17.20 -17.35
CA ILE A 111 12.86 -16.73 -17.26
C ILE A 111 11.98 -17.36 -18.34
N ILE A 112 12.46 -17.42 -19.60
CA ILE A 112 11.70 -17.99 -20.71
C ILE A 112 11.46 -19.49 -20.49
N LEU A 113 12.50 -20.23 -20.07
CA LEU A 113 12.39 -21.65 -19.77
C LEU A 113 11.43 -21.94 -18.61
N ASP A 114 11.46 -21.11 -17.57
CA ASP A 114 10.58 -21.24 -16.41
C ASP A 114 9.13 -20.92 -16.76
N THR A 115 8.92 -19.88 -17.55
CA THR A 115 7.59 -19.51 -18.06
C THR A 115 7.01 -20.64 -18.90
N TYR A 116 7.81 -21.19 -19.83
CA TYR A 116 7.39 -22.32 -20.67
C TYR A 116 7.10 -23.57 -19.84
N SER A 117 7.96 -23.91 -18.89
CA SER A 117 7.78 -25.08 -18.02
C SER A 117 6.52 -24.94 -17.15
N THR A 118 6.29 -23.75 -16.59
CA THR A 118 5.09 -23.43 -15.80
C THR A 118 3.83 -23.49 -16.67
N TYR A 119 3.85 -22.91 -17.87
CA TYR A 119 2.74 -23.00 -18.82
C TYR A 119 2.41 -24.46 -19.17
N LYS A 120 3.43 -25.26 -19.49
CA LYS A 120 3.25 -26.70 -19.80
C LYS A 120 2.70 -27.47 -18.60
N PHE A 121 3.11 -27.11 -17.38
CA PHE A 121 2.59 -27.68 -16.15
C PHE A 121 1.10 -27.36 -15.97
N LEU A 122 0.72 -26.07 -16.09
CA LEU A 122 -0.67 -25.61 -15.97
C LEU A 122 -1.58 -26.24 -17.04
N ARG A 123 -1.15 -26.26 -18.30
CA ARG A 123 -1.88 -26.93 -19.38
C ARG A 123 -2.04 -28.42 -19.10
N GLY A 124 -0.98 -29.08 -18.62
CA GLY A 124 -1.04 -30.48 -18.21
C GLY A 124 -2.03 -30.75 -17.08
N PHE A 125 -2.14 -29.81 -16.14
CA PHE A 125 -3.10 -29.87 -15.04
C PHE A 125 -4.54 -29.75 -15.54
N ILE A 126 -4.81 -28.82 -16.46
CA ILE A 126 -6.13 -28.68 -17.10
C ILE A 126 -6.52 -29.97 -17.82
N LEU A 127 -5.62 -30.53 -18.64
CA LEU A 127 -5.87 -31.79 -19.36
C LEU A 127 -6.07 -32.98 -18.41
N MET A 128 -5.45 -32.96 -17.23
CA MET A 128 -5.67 -33.96 -16.19
C MET A 128 -7.07 -33.84 -15.58
N LEU A 129 -7.55 -32.61 -15.33
CA LEU A 129 -8.92 -32.36 -14.85
C LEU A 129 -9.98 -32.80 -15.87
N GLU A 130 -9.69 -32.69 -17.16
CA GLU A 130 -10.53 -33.19 -18.26
C GLU A 130 -10.45 -34.72 -18.43
N GLY A 131 -9.64 -35.42 -17.63
CA GLY A 131 -9.45 -36.87 -17.72
C GLY A 131 -8.57 -37.33 -18.88
N GLN A 132 -7.97 -36.40 -19.64
CA GLN A 132 -7.13 -36.71 -20.81
C GLN A 132 -5.66 -36.98 -20.46
N ARG A 133 -5.27 -36.79 -19.20
CA ARG A 133 -3.90 -37.02 -18.72
C ARG A 133 -3.90 -37.73 -17.38
N SER A 134 -3.03 -38.72 -17.24
CA SER A 134 -2.87 -39.46 -15.98
C SER A 134 -2.38 -38.54 -14.85
N VAL A 135 -3.00 -38.70 -13.68
CA VAL A 135 -2.60 -38.04 -12.44
C VAL A 135 -1.15 -38.32 -12.09
N ILE A 136 -0.63 -39.54 -12.35
CA ILE A 136 0.76 -39.90 -12.05
C ILE A 136 1.74 -39.03 -12.85
N VAL A 137 1.50 -38.87 -14.16
CA VAL A 137 2.34 -38.06 -15.05
C VAL A 137 2.31 -36.59 -14.61
N GLN A 138 1.13 -36.08 -14.21
CA GLN A 138 1.01 -34.71 -13.75
C GLN A 138 1.66 -34.48 -12.38
N SER A 139 1.57 -35.45 -11.47
CA SER A 139 2.25 -35.43 -10.17
C SER A 139 3.78 -35.41 -10.33
N LEU A 140 4.34 -36.20 -11.24
CA LEU A 140 5.77 -36.15 -11.54
C LEU A 140 6.19 -34.77 -12.09
N HIS A 141 5.37 -34.19 -12.98
CA HIS A 141 5.63 -32.87 -13.54
C HIS A 141 5.53 -31.76 -12.48
N PHE A 142 4.59 -31.89 -11.53
CA PHE A 142 4.50 -31.01 -10.36
C PHE A 142 5.76 -31.09 -9.50
N LEU A 143 6.25 -32.30 -9.21
CA LEU A 143 7.47 -32.47 -8.41
C LEU A 143 8.68 -31.83 -9.08
N PHE A 144 8.85 -32.04 -10.40
CA PHE A 144 9.88 -31.37 -11.18
C PHE A 144 9.75 -29.84 -11.09
N TRP A 145 8.54 -29.31 -11.35
CA TRP A 145 8.29 -27.87 -11.30
C TRP A 145 8.57 -27.29 -9.91
N ARG A 146 8.17 -28.00 -8.85
CA ARG A 146 8.42 -27.61 -7.46
C ARG A 146 9.91 -27.57 -7.12
N ILE A 147 10.67 -28.56 -7.57
CA ILE A 147 12.10 -28.70 -7.24
C ILE A 147 12.95 -27.66 -7.98
N PHE A 148 12.64 -27.37 -9.24
CA PHE A 148 13.49 -26.54 -10.09
C PHE A 148 13.00 -25.11 -10.25
N ILE A 149 11.69 -24.89 -10.38
CA ILE A 149 11.10 -23.59 -10.70
C ILE A 149 10.56 -22.90 -9.44
N ALA A 150 9.69 -23.57 -8.68
CA ALA A 150 9.05 -22.99 -7.49
C ALA A 150 9.92 -23.06 -6.23
N THR A 151 11.22 -22.78 -6.39
CA THR A 151 12.16 -22.67 -5.27
C THR A 151 12.05 -21.31 -4.61
N ASP A 152 12.32 -21.22 -3.30
CA ASP A 152 12.30 -19.94 -2.58
C ASP A 152 13.22 -18.90 -3.21
N ARG A 153 14.39 -19.33 -3.73
CA ARG A 153 15.33 -18.46 -4.42
C ARG A 153 14.71 -17.84 -5.68
N ARG A 154 14.11 -18.64 -6.56
CA ARG A 154 13.51 -18.15 -7.81
C ARG A 154 12.27 -17.31 -7.54
N MET A 155 11.42 -17.72 -6.58
CA MET A 155 10.27 -16.93 -6.17
C MET A 155 10.66 -15.58 -5.59
N ALA A 156 11.69 -15.53 -4.73
CA ALA A 156 12.21 -14.27 -4.18
C ALA A 156 12.80 -13.37 -5.27
N TYR A 157 13.49 -13.96 -6.26
CA TYR A 157 14.01 -13.25 -7.42
C TYR A 157 12.89 -12.62 -8.26
N TYR A 158 11.86 -13.39 -8.64
CA TYR A 158 10.71 -12.87 -9.39
C TYR A 158 9.90 -11.85 -8.60
N ALA A 159 9.74 -12.05 -7.29
CA ALA A 159 9.10 -11.06 -6.43
C ALA A 159 9.92 -9.75 -6.39
N SER A 160 11.24 -9.82 -6.38
CA SER A 160 12.12 -8.64 -6.44
C SER A 160 12.00 -7.92 -7.78
N LEU A 161 12.04 -8.66 -8.89
CA LEU A 161 11.89 -8.14 -10.24
C LEU A 161 10.52 -7.44 -10.40
N GLY A 162 9.46 -8.09 -9.92
CA GLY A 162 8.10 -7.55 -9.89
C GLY A 162 8.02 -6.28 -9.03
N ARG A 163 8.62 -6.25 -7.84
CA ARG A 163 8.66 -5.05 -7.00
C ARG A 163 9.36 -3.87 -7.68
N GLN A 164 10.49 -4.09 -8.35
CA GLN A 164 11.21 -3.05 -9.07
C GLN A 164 10.36 -2.49 -10.22
N PHE A 165 9.72 -3.36 -10.99
CA PHE A 165 8.79 -2.96 -12.03
C PHE A 165 7.60 -2.18 -11.46
N LEU A 166 6.93 -2.71 -10.44
CA LEU A 166 5.77 -2.06 -9.82
C LEU A 166 6.15 -0.68 -9.26
N SER A 167 7.31 -0.53 -8.61
CA SER A 167 7.75 0.77 -8.10
C SER A 167 8.02 1.83 -9.18
N SER A 168 8.25 1.41 -10.43
CA SER A 168 8.55 2.34 -11.53
C SER A 168 7.29 2.97 -12.12
N ILE A 169 6.12 2.33 -11.94
CA ILE A 169 4.82 2.77 -12.49
C ILE A 169 3.76 3.05 -11.42
N PHE A 170 3.86 2.43 -10.24
CA PHE A 170 2.94 2.61 -9.12
C PHE A 170 3.60 3.35 -7.96
N VAL A 171 2.78 4.06 -7.20
CA VAL A 171 3.11 4.61 -5.89
C VAL A 171 2.07 4.13 -4.89
N ILE A 172 2.49 3.90 -3.65
CA ILE A 172 1.57 3.62 -2.55
C ILE A 172 1.02 4.95 -2.07
N SER A 173 -0.30 5.14 -2.15
CA SER A 173 -1.00 6.30 -1.62
C SER A 173 -1.96 5.88 -0.50
N ILE A 174 -1.99 6.66 0.58
CA ILE A 174 -2.95 6.48 1.68
C ILE A 174 -4.31 7.05 1.24
N LYS A 175 -5.37 6.27 1.43
CA LYS A 175 -6.74 6.74 1.20
C LYS A 175 -7.22 7.56 2.39
N ASP A 176 -7.95 8.62 2.09
CA ASP A 176 -8.65 9.37 3.12
C ASP A 176 -9.76 8.53 3.74
N CYS A 177 -9.94 8.69 5.05
CA CYS A 177 -11.06 8.08 5.75
C CYS A 177 -12.35 8.82 5.39
N ILE A 178 -13.13 8.24 4.48
CA ILE A 178 -14.44 8.74 4.09
C ILE A 178 -15.41 8.45 5.23
N VAL A 179 -16.04 9.49 5.76
CA VAL A 179 -17.19 9.34 6.66
C VAL A 179 -18.40 9.32 5.74
N GLU A 180 -19.01 8.15 5.54
CA GLU A 180 -20.34 8.12 4.97
C GLU A 180 -21.25 8.94 5.90
N PRO A 181 -21.98 9.94 5.37
CA PRO A 181 -22.92 10.69 6.19
C PRO A 181 -23.94 9.70 6.75
N GLU A 182 -24.09 9.67 8.07
CA GLU A 182 -25.21 9.00 8.73
C GLU A 182 -26.49 9.66 8.20
N GLU A 183 -27.25 8.94 7.37
CA GLU A 183 -28.63 9.28 6.99
C GLU A 183 -29.59 9.07 8.17
#